data_AF-A0A2N0LPQ2-F1
#
_entry.id   AF-A0A2N0LPQ2-F1
#
_cell.length_a   1.000
_cell.length_b   1.000
_cell.length_c   1.000
_cell.angle_alpha   90.00
_cell.angle_beta   90.00
_cell.angle_gamma   90.00
#
_symmetry.space_group_name_H-M   'P 1'
#
loop_
_entity.id
_entity.type
_entity.pdbx_description
1 polymer ?
#
loop_
_entity_poly.entity_id
_entity_poly.type
_entity_poly.pdbx_seq_one_letter_code
_entity_poly.pdbx_strand_id
1 'polypeptide(L)'
;MVFAVVAHWSLRTFLEVAWLESEDGLSEWWSVATYLAGAMAAGAAAWTLRFTRHSGLKYFYLILAAGLFLGGMEEISWGQRLVGWGTPAALEEINFQGETTLHNVNFANNVIFEVLFWGSALGLIGGLWRFTANLRGLSDRMRLILPSPILAPALLLLMVWRTGDLWRTANIPRLFMDHFNSGPRGSEVPEALLGLCIVIYTFSNLRQARNFSRLTRCPAKTADPTNQAIAKESA
;
A
#
# COMPACT_ATOMS: atom_id res chain seq x y z
N MET A 1 -11.57 -0.85 12.19
CA MET A 1 -12.03 -2.21 12.52
C MET A 1 -13.52 -2.39 12.27
N VAL A 2 -14.39 -1.53 12.84
CA VAL A 2 -15.84 -1.56 12.56
C VAL A 2 -16.13 -1.51 11.05
N PHE A 3 -15.51 -0.60 10.30
CA PHE A 3 -15.73 -0.48 8.85
C PHE A 3 -15.44 -1.77 8.05
N ALA A 4 -14.33 -2.47 8.31
CA ALA A 4 -13.99 -3.68 7.56
C ALA A 4 -14.85 -4.88 7.97
N VAL A 5 -15.23 -4.95 9.25
CA VAL A 5 -16.18 -5.97 9.74
C VAL A 5 -17.57 -5.72 9.16
N VAL A 6 -18.00 -4.47 9.09
CA VAL A 6 -19.27 -4.07 8.46
C VAL A 6 -19.22 -4.31 6.95
N ALA A 7 -18.14 -3.94 6.26
CA ALA A 7 -17.97 -4.20 4.82
C ALA A 7 -18.03 -5.69 4.50
N HIS A 8 -17.31 -6.53 5.26
CA HIS A 8 -17.37 -7.99 5.13
C HIS A 8 -18.77 -8.54 5.40
N TRP A 9 -19.41 -8.07 6.46
CA TRP A 9 -20.77 -8.51 6.79
C TRP A 9 -21.76 -8.10 5.70
N SER A 10 -21.66 -6.88 5.16
CA SER A 10 -22.47 -6.41 4.06
C SER A 10 -22.25 -7.21 2.77
N LEU A 11 -21.00 -7.48 2.37
CA LEU A 11 -20.69 -8.29 1.19
C LEU A 11 -21.24 -9.71 1.32
N ARG A 12 -21.18 -10.30 2.52
CA ARG A 12 -21.68 -11.64 2.81
C ARG A 12 -23.22 -11.74 2.81
N THR A 13 -23.90 -10.71 3.31
CA THR A 13 -25.34 -10.78 3.61
C THR A 13 -26.22 -10.50 2.38
N PHE A 14 -25.73 -9.78 1.38
CA PHE A 14 -26.51 -9.44 0.20
C PHE A 14 -26.03 -10.25 -1.03
N LEU A 15 -26.86 -11.16 -1.53
CA LEU A 15 -26.59 -11.90 -2.78
C LEU A 15 -26.60 -11.00 -4.03
N GLU A 16 -27.09 -9.76 -3.92
CA GLU A 16 -27.20 -8.78 -5.01
C GLU A 16 -25.87 -8.05 -5.33
N VAL A 17 -24.78 -8.29 -4.60
CA VAL A 17 -23.44 -7.70 -4.87
C VAL A 17 -22.53 -8.60 -5.72
N ALA A 18 -23.05 -9.62 -6.39
CA ALA A 18 -22.27 -10.46 -7.30
C ALA A 18 -21.58 -9.67 -8.45
N TRP A 19 -22.09 -8.49 -8.81
CA TRP A 19 -21.46 -7.57 -9.77
C TRP A 19 -20.24 -6.82 -9.19
N LEU A 20 -20.11 -6.79 -7.87
CA LEU A 20 -18.92 -6.30 -7.18
C LEU A 20 -17.79 -7.34 -7.29
N GLU A 21 -18.15 -8.62 -7.15
CA GLU A 21 -17.27 -9.81 -7.09
C GLU A 21 -16.98 -10.48 -8.44
N SER A 22 -17.61 -10.04 -9.54
CA SER A 22 -17.39 -10.63 -10.87
C SER A 22 -16.00 -10.29 -11.43
N GLU A 23 -15.51 -11.07 -12.39
CA GLU A 23 -14.21 -11.00 -13.10
C GLU A 23 -13.97 -9.71 -13.95
N ASP A 24 -14.72 -8.65 -13.65
CA ASP A 24 -14.57 -7.28 -14.16
C ASP A 24 -15.30 -6.29 -13.21
N GLY A 25 -15.40 -6.67 -11.94
CA GLY A 25 -16.19 -6.01 -10.92
C GLY A 25 -15.56 -4.70 -10.44
N LEU A 26 -16.31 -3.97 -9.62
CA LEU A 26 -15.83 -2.72 -9.02
C LEU A 26 -14.54 -2.90 -8.21
N SER A 27 -14.34 -4.08 -7.61
CA SER A 27 -13.17 -4.39 -6.78
C SER A 27 -11.88 -4.43 -7.60
N GLU A 28 -11.87 -5.05 -8.78
CA GLU A 28 -10.72 -5.09 -9.68
C GLU A 28 -10.36 -3.69 -10.20
N TRP A 29 -11.35 -2.93 -10.69
CA TRP A 29 -11.12 -1.54 -11.14
C TRP A 29 -10.65 -0.62 -10.00
N TRP A 30 -11.10 -0.88 -8.78
CA TRP A 30 -10.60 -0.19 -7.59
C TRP A 30 -9.13 -0.54 -7.31
N SER A 31 -8.75 -1.81 -7.39
CA SER A 31 -7.35 -2.25 -7.30
C SER A 31 -6.51 -1.52 -8.34
N VAL A 32 -6.87 -1.58 -9.62
CA VAL A 32 -6.20 -0.87 -10.72
C VAL A 32 -6.02 0.61 -10.41
N ALA A 33 -7.12 1.29 -10.04
CA ALA A 33 -7.10 2.72 -9.76
C ALA A 33 -6.16 3.07 -8.60
N THR A 34 -6.17 2.29 -7.52
CA THR A 34 -5.32 2.54 -6.35
C THR A 34 -3.84 2.22 -6.61
N TYR A 35 -3.53 1.17 -7.38
CA TYR A 35 -2.18 0.86 -7.85
C TYR A 35 -1.62 1.99 -8.72
N LEU A 36 -2.37 2.42 -9.74
CA LEU A 36 -1.93 3.49 -10.64
C LEU A 36 -1.83 4.85 -9.93
N ALA A 37 -2.78 5.19 -9.05
CA ALA A 37 -2.70 6.39 -8.22
C ALA A 37 -1.47 6.37 -7.29
N GLY A 38 -1.18 5.22 -6.69
CA GLY A 38 0.01 4.99 -5.87
C GLY A 38 1.30 5.13 -6.68
N ALA A 39 1.36 4.55 -7.87
CA ALA A 39 2.50 4.64 -8.78
C ALA A 39 2.79 6.10 -9.16
N MET A 40 1.76 6.86 -9.54
CA MET A 40 1.88 8.29 -9.84
C MET A 40 2.36 9.09 -8.62
N ALA A 41 1.79 8.85 -7.44
CA ALA A 41 2.18 9.55 -6.22
C ALA A 41 3.63 9.24 -5.80
N ALA A 42 4.07 7.98 -5.92
CA ALA A 42 5.44 7.56 -5.68
C ALA A 42 6.41 8.17 -6.70
N GLY A 43 6.06 8.16 -7.99
CA GLY A 43 6.85 8.80 -9.04
C GLY A 43 6.99 10.31 -8.83
N ALA A 44 5.91 10.98 -8.43
CA ALA A 44 5.93 12.38 -8.05
C ALA A 44 6.82 12.63 -6.81
N ALA A 45 6.80 11.72 -5.82
CA ALA A 45 7.66 11.82 -4.64
C ALA A 45 9.14 11.71 -5.05
N ALA A 46 9.49 10.72 -5.88
CA ALA A 46 10.84 10.58 -6.44
C ALA A 46 11.29 11.85 -7.18
N TRP A 47 10.41 12.43 -8.00
CA TRP A 47 10.69 13.67 -8.72
C TRP A 47 10.94 14.85 -7.78
N THR A 48 10.16 14.97 -6.69
CA THR A 48 10.34 16.06 -5.71
C THR A 48 11.64 15.93 -4.91
N LEU A 49 12.09 14.69 -4.65
CA LEU A 49 13.30 14.40 -3.90
C LEU A 49 14.59 14.50 -4.73
N ARG A 50 14.50 14.56 -6.07
CA ARG A 50 15.66 14.53 -6.98
C ARG A 50 16.69 15.64 -6.76
N PHE A 51 16.28 16.75 -6.15
CA PHE A 51 17.14 17.89 -5.83
C PHE A 51 17.40 18.07 -4.34
N THR A 52 17.08 17.06 -3.53
CA THR A 52 17.32 17.10 -2.08
C THR A 52 18.57 16.30 -1.74
N ARG A 53 19.11 16.49 -0.54
CA ARG A 53 20.19 15.66 0.05
C ARG A 53 19.83 14.16 0.20
N HIS A 54 18.60 13.77 -0.12
CA HIS A 54 18.08 12.41 0.01
C HIS A 54 18.00 11.68 -1.34
N SER A 55 19.04 11.81 -2.17
CA SER A 55 19.10 11.21 -3.51
C SER A 55 18.88 9.69 -3.52
N GLY A 56 19.29 8.98 -2.47
CA GLY A 56 19.00 7.55 -2.32
C GLY A 56 17.50 7.22 -2.23
N LEU A 57 16.69 8.10 -1.62
CA LEU A 57 15.24 7.89 -1.51
C LEU A 57 14.53 8.06 -2.85
N LYS A 58 15.10 8.79 -3.81
CA LYS A 58 14.57 8.88 -5.17
C LYS A 58 14.47 7.47 -5.78
N TYR A 59 15.53 6.67 -5.68
CA TYR A 59 15.55 5.32 -6.27
C TYR A 59 14.56 4.40 -5.58
N PHE A 60 14.44 4.48 -4.25
CA PHE A 60 13.41 3.76 -3.51
C PHE A 60 12.00 4.05 -4.05
N TYR A 61 11.64 5.33 -4.23
CA TYR A 61 10.31 5.70 -4.74
C TYR A 61 10.12 5.39 -6.24
N LEU A 62 11.19 5.38 -7.04
CA LEU A 62 11.11 4.93 -8.44
C LEU A 62 10.84 3.42 -8.53
N ILE A 63 11.53 2.62 -7.72
CA ILE A 63 11.29 1.17 -7.64
C ILE A 63 9.87 0.90 -7.14
N LEU A 64 9.41 1.62 -6.11
CA LEU A 64 8.04 1.52 -5.62
C LEU A 64 7.02 1.91 -6.71
N ALA A 65 7.26 3.00 -7.44
CA ALA A 65 6.38 3.43 -8.53
C ALA A 65 6.31 2.38 -9.64
N ALA A 66 7.44 1.81 -10.04
CA ALA A 66 7.49 0.75 -11.05
C ALA A 66 6.75 -0.50 -10.56
N GLY A 67 6.98 -0.95 -9.33
CA GLY A 67 6.28 -2.10 -8.76
C GLY A 67 4.77 -1.91 -8.68
N LEU A 68 4.31 -0.74 -8.25
CA LEU A 68 2.88 -0.42 -8.21
C LEU A 68 2.27 -0.30 -9.62
N PHE A 69 3.00 0.25 -10.58
CA PHE A 69 2.55 0.30 -11.97
C PHE A 69 2.40 -1.10 -12.57
N LEU A 70 3.42 -1.95 -12.40
CA LEU A 70 3.37 -3.35 -12.85
C LEU A 70 2.20 -4.10 -12.21
N GLY A 71 1.99 -3.93 -10.89
CA GLY A 71 0.83 -4.50 -10.21
C GLY A 71 -0.49 -4.05 -10.84
N GLY A 72 -0.68 -2.74 -11.06
CA GLY A 72 -1.89 -2.24 -11.72
C GLY A 72 -2.06 -2.70 -13.16
N MET A 73 -0.97 -2.97 -13.90
CA MET A 73 -1.03 -3.52 -15.25
C MET A 73 -1.41 -5.00 -15.23
N GLU A 74 -0.90 -5.79 -14.28
CA GLU A 74 -1.33 -7.19 -14.08
C GLU A 74 -2.85 -7.24 -13.83
N GLU A 75 -3.39 -6.35 -13.00
CA GLU A 75 -4.84 -6.29 -12.70
C GLU A 75 -5.72 -5.96 -13.93
N ILE A 76 -5.18 -5.36 -15.00
CA ILE A 76 -5.92 -5.13 -16.27
C ILE A 76 -5.47 -6.06 -17.41
N SER A 77 -4.82 -7.17 -17.08
CA SER A 77 -4.26 -8.09 -18.09
C SER A 77 -3.35 -7.40 -19.10
N TRP A 78 -2.52 -6.49 -18.61
CA TRP A 78 -1.63 -5.63 -19.40
C TRP A 78 -2.33 -4.75 -20.45
N GLY A 79 -3.65 -4.55 -20.32
CA GLY A 79 -4.47 -3.83 -21.29
C GLY A 79 -5.18 -4.74 -22.30
N GLN A 80 -5.01 -6.07 -22.18
CA GLN A 80 -5.73 -7.03 -23.03
C GLN A 80 -7.23 -6.83 -22.94
N ARG A 81 -7.77 -6.56 -21.75
CA ARG A 81 -9.21 -6.30 -21.56
C ARG A 81 -9.70 -5.04 -22.27
N LEU A 82 -8.83 -4.05 -22.47
CA LEU A 82 -9.16 -2.79 -23.13
C LEU A 82 -9.07 -2.87 -24.66
N VAL A 83 -8.10 -3.63 -25.17
CA VAL A 83 -7.75 -3.64 -26.60
C VAL A 83 -8.12 -4.96 -27.28
N GLY A 84 -8.36 -6.03 -26.52
CA GLY A 84 -8.86 -7.31 -27.01
C GLY A 84 -7.85 -8.15 -27.79
N TRP A 85 -6.54 -8.02 -27.52
CA TRP A 85 -5.55 -8.89 -28.17
C TRP A 85 -5.59 -10.32 -27.59
N GLY A 86 -5.13 -11.30 -28.37
CA GLY A 86 -5.11 -12.71 -27.95
C GLY A 86 -4.07 -13.00 -26.88
N THR A 87 -4.35 -13.99 -26.03
CA THR A 87 -3.42 -14.46 -24.99
C THR A 87 -2.25 -15.21 -25.64
N PRO A 88 -0.99 -14.94 -25.23
CA PRO A 88 0.16 -15.67 -25.76
C PRO A 88 0.07 -17.18 -25.48
N ALA A 89 0.44 -18.02 -26.45
CA ALA A 89 0.40 -19.48 -26.31
C ALA A 89 1.14 -20.02 -25.08
N ALA A 90 2.23 -19.35 -24.66
CA ALA A 90 2.99 -19.71 -23.45
C ALA A 90 2.22 -19.48 -22.13
N LEU A 91 1.21 -18.60 -22.13
CA LEU A 91 0.31 -18.39 -20.99
C LEU A 91 -0.98 -19.21 -21.11
N GLU A 92 -1.44 -19.49 -22.33
CA GLU A 92 -2.64 -20.29 -22.59
C GLU A 92 -2.57 -21.70 -21.97
N GLU A 93 -1.38 -22.30 -21.89
CA GLU A 93 -1.18 -23.62 -21.26
C GLU A 93 -1.27 -23.62 -19.72
N ILE A 94 -1.08 -22.47 -19.07
CA ILE A 94 -0.98 -22.35 -17.60
C ILE A 94 -2.00 -21.41 -16.96
N ASN A 95 -2.65 -20.55 -17.77
CA ASN A 95 -3.63 -19.57 -17.36
C ASN A 95 -5.03 -20.09 -17.69
N PHE A 96 -5.77 -20.49 -16.65
CA PHE A 96 -7.10 -21.09 -16.78
C PHE A 96 -8.21 -20.09 -17.19
N GLN A 97 -7.90 -18.79 -17.23
CA GLN A 97 -8.84 -17.71 -17.56
C GLN A 97 -8.57 -17.10 -18.94
N GLY A 98 -7.55 -17.59 -19.66
CA GLY A 98 -7.24 -17.11 -21.00
C GLY A 98 -6.84 -15.64 -21.02
N GLU A 99 -6.16 -15.15 -19.99
CA GLU A 99 -5.69 -13.77 -19.86
C GLU A 99 -4.15 -13.67 -19.94
N THR A 100 -3.65 -12.50 -20.32
CA THR A 100 -2.22 -12.15 -20.30
C THR A 100 -1.86 -11.68 -18.90
N THR A 101 -2.00 -12.55 -17.91
CA THR A 101 -1.70 -12.27 -16.50
C THR A 101 -0.86 -13.37 -15.89
N LEU A 102 0.04 -13.01 -14.99
CA LEU A 102 0.83 -13.96 -14.20
C LEU A 102 0.14 -14.28 -12.87
N HIS A 103 -0.75 -13.40 -12.37
CA HIS A 103 -1.45 -13.60 -11.11
C HIS A 103 -2.51 -14.73 -11.14
N ASN A 104 -2.93 -15.18 -12.33
CA ASN A 104 -3.95 -16.22 -12.54
C ASN A 104 -3.37 -17.64 -12.57
N VAL A 105 -2.05 -17.77 -12.44
CA VAL A 105 -1.38 -19.07 -12.33
C VAL A 105 -1.46 -19.53 -10.87
N ASN A 106 -1.89 -20.77 -10.61
CA ASN A 106 -2.13 -21.31 -9.25
C ASN A 106 -0.99 -21.05 -8.23
N PHE A 107 0.26 -21.04 -8.68
CA PHE A 107 1.41 -20.72 -7.83
C PHE A 107 1.41 -19.28 -7.31
N ALA A 108 0.98 -18.32 -8.15
CA ALA A 108 0.96 -16.90 -7.82
C ALA A 108 0.00 -16.61 -6.65
N ASN A 109 -1.14 -17.30 -6.57
CA ASN A 109 -2.09 -17.13 -5.47
C ASN A 109 -1.44 -17.39 -4.09
N ASN A 110 -0.75 -18.52 -3.91
CA ASN A 110 -0.09 -18.81 -2.63
C ASN A 110 1.00 -17.79 -2.29
N VAL A 111 1.76 -17.36 -3.29
CA VAL A 111 2.80 -16.35 -3.12
C VAL A 111 2.21 -15.00 -2.71
N ILE A 112 1.12 -14.55 -3.36
CA ILE A 112 0.44 -13.29 -3.03
C ILE A 112 -0.08 -13.31 -1.58
N PHE A 113 -0.66 -14.43 -1.14
CA PHE A 113 -1.10 -14.57 0.26
C PHE A 113 0.06 -14.36 1.24
N GLU A 114 1.17 -15.08 1.05
CA GLU A 114 2.35 -14.98 1.93
C GLU A 114 2.99 -13.58 1.87
N VAL A 115 3.12 -13.00 0.67
CA VAL A 115 3.68 -11.65 0.50
C VAL A 115 2.82 -10.60 1.21
N LEU A 116 1.49 -10.68 1.10
CA LEU A 116 0.61 -9.75 1.79
C LEU A 116 0.63 -9.94 3.31
N PHE A 117 0.72 -11.18 3.79
CA PHE A 117 0.82 -11.47 5.21
C PHE A 117 2.13 -10.91 5.81
N TRP A 118 3.27 -11.31 5.26
CA TRP A 118 4.58 -10.89 5.75
C TRP A 118 4.85 -9.41 5.49
N GLY A 119 4.40 -8.88 4.36
CA GLY A 119 4.43 -7.45 4.06
C GLY A 119 3.64 -6.65 5.11
N SER A 120 2.47 -7.15 5.52
CA SER A 120 1.68 -6.51 6.57
C SER A 120 2.35 -6.57 7.94
N ALA A 121 2.95 -7.71 8.30
CA ALA A 121 3.72 -7.86 9.53
C ALA A 121 4.92 -6.90 9.58
N LEU A 122 5.71 -6.83 8.50
CA LEU A 122 6.82 -5.88 8.36
C LEU A 122 6.34 -4.43 8.41
N GLY A 123 5.19 -4.13 7.79
CA GLY A 123 4.57 -2.82 7.85
C GLY A 123 4.17 -2.42 9.27
N LEU A 124 3.60 -3.34 10.06
CA LEU A 124 3.26 -3.09 11.46
C LEU A 124 4.51 -2.86 12.33
N ILE A 125 5.55 -3.68 12.15
CA ILE A 125 6.84 -3.51 12.84
C ILE A 125 7.43 -2.14 12.48
N GLY A 126 7.44 -1.78 11.19
CA GLY A 126 7.92 -0.49 10.72
C GLY A 126 7.10 0.69 11.28
N GLY A 127 5.78 0.55 11.37
CA GLY A 127 4.89 1.55 11.97
C GLY A 127 5.12 1.74 13.46
N LEU A 128 5.32 0.65 14.20
CA LEU A 128 5.68 0.68 15.62
C LEU A 128 7.06 1.31 15.82
N TRP A 129 8.03 0.98 14.96
CA TRP A 129 9.35 1.61 15.00
C TRP A 129 9.25 3.11 14.71
N ARG A 130 8.46 3.52 13.72
CA ARG A 130 8.20 4.94 13.45
C ARG A 130 7.59 5.64 14.66
N PHE A 131 6.61 5.02 15.30
CA PHE A 131 5.94 5.57 16.48
C PHE A 131 6.91 5.77 17.64
N THR A 132 7.67 4.74 18.00
CA THR A 132 8.65 4.79 19.10
C THR A 132 9.79 5.75 18.81
N ALA A 133 10.28 5.81 17.57
CA ALA A 133 11.30 6.77 17.17
C ALA A 133 10.79 8.21 17.13
N ASN A 134 9.49 8.44 16.87
CA ASN A 134 8.90 9.78 16.96
C ASN A 134 8.92 10.35 18.37
N LEU A 135 8.92 9.50 19.40
CA LEU A 135 9.11 9.93 20.80
C LEU A 135 10.55 10.38 21.09
N ARG A 136 11.52 9.98 20.26
CA ARG A 136 12.96 10.24 20.47
C ARG A 136 13.57 11.22 19.46
N GLY A 137 12.76 11.76 18.55
CA GLY A 137 13.23 12.60 17.43
C GLY A 137 13.39 11.80 16.13
N LEU A 138 12.32 11.73 15.34
CA LEU A 138 12.28 10.95 14.09
C LEU A 138 12.98 11.65 12.93
N SER A 139 13.94 10.96 12.31
CA SER A 139 14.68 11.46 11.14
C SER A 139 13.81 11.55 9.87
N ASP A 140 14.19 12.45 8.96
CA ASP A 140 13.51 12.67 7.67
C ASP A 140 13.42 11.38 6.83
N ARG A 141 14.49 10.56 6.85
CA ARG A 141 14.52 9.28 6.11
C ARG A 141 13.50 8.30 6.67
N MET A 142 13.40 8.18 7.99
CA MET A 142 12.42 7.29 8.63
C MET A 142 10.99 7.72 8.37
N ARG A 143 10.73 9.04 8.32
CA ARG A 143 9.41 9.61 7.97
C ARG A 143 8.95 9.22 6.56
N LEU A 144 9.90 9.11 5.63
CA LEU A 144 9.65 8.78 4.22
C LEU A 144 9.63 7.27 3.96
N ILE A 145 10.37 6.46 4.71
CA ILE A 145 10.39 5.00 4.50
C ILE A 145 9.33 4.30 5.34
N LEU A 146 9.29 4.56 6.65
CA LEU A 146 8.47 3.76 7.56
C LEU A 146 6.99 4.13 7.43
N PRO A 147 6.08 3.14 7.41
CA PRO A 147 4.65 3.38 7.29
C PRO A 147 4.11 4.17 8.49
N SER A 148 3.09 4.99 8.26
CA SER A 148 2.39 5.70 9.33
C SER A 148 1.63 4.70 10.21
N PRO A 149 1.59 4.88 11.54
CA PRO A 149 0.76 4.07 12.44
C PRO A 149 -0.74 4.06 12.07
N ILE A 150 -1.20 5.06 11.31
CA ILE A 150 -2.56 5.13 10.75
C ILE A 150 -2.90 3.89 9.89
N LEU A 151 -1.89 3.25 9.29
CA LEU A 151 -2.07 2.03 8.48
C LEU A 151 -2.31 0.77 9.32
N ALA A 152 -1.99 0.79 10.62
CA ALA A 152 -2.00 -0.41 11.46
C ALA A 152 -3.34 -1.17 11.45
N PRO A 153 -4.53 -0.51 11.52
CA PRO A 153 -5.79 -1.23 11.46
C PRO A 153 -5.99 -2.01 10.16
N ALA A 154 -5.59 -1.45 9.01
CA ALA A 154 -5.71 -2.11 7.71
C ALA A 154 -4.72 -3.27 7.58
N LEU A 155 -3.47 -3.07 8.01
CA LEU A 155 -2.44 -4.12 7.99
C LEU A 155 -2.77 -5.29 8.92
N LEU A 156 -3.35 -5.03 10.10
CA LEU A 156 -3.82 -6.09 11.01
C LEU A 156 -4.95 -6.91 10.37
N LEU A 157 -5.90 -6.26 9.69
CA LEU A 157 -6.97 -6.95 8.98
C LEU A 157 -6.44 -7.77 7.81
N LEU A 158 -5.47 -7.24 7.06
CA LEU A 158 -4.77 -7.98 6.01
C LEU A 158 -4.09 -9.24 6.57
N MET A 159 -3.42 -9.15 7.71
CA MET A 159 -2.86 -10.33 8.36
C MET A 159 -3.95 -11.35 8.71
N VAL A 160 -5.10 -10.90 9.24
CA VAL A 160 -6.20 -11.81 9.57
C VAL A 160 -6.77 -12.51 8.32
N TRP A 161 -6.91 -11.78 7.22
CA TRP A 161 -7.49 -12.28 5.97
C TRP A 161 -6.56 -13.16 5.15
N ARG A 162 -5.30 -12.74 5.01
CA ARG A 162 -4.28 -13.40 4.16
C ARG A 162 -3.38 -14.32 4.96
N THR A 163 -3.87 -14.85 6.08
CA THR A 163 -3.18 -15.93 6.81
C THR A 163 -3.13 -17.14 5.88
N GLY A 164 -1.95 -17.50 5.36
CA GLY A 164 -1.78 -18.74 4.59
C GLY A 164 -2.20 -19.96 5.41
N ASP A 165 -2.33 -21.12 4.76
CA ASP A 165 -2.75 -22.37 5.42
C ASP A 165 -1.86 -22.73 6.62
N LEU A 166 -0.57 -22.40 6.53
CA LEU A 166 0.44 -22.62 7.57
C LEU A 166 0.10 -21.93 8.91
N TRP A 167 -0.48 -20.72 8.84
CA TRP A 167 -0.73 -19.89 10.02
C TRP A 167 -2.19 -19.92 10.46
N ARG A 168 -3.05 -20.67 9.76
CA ARG A 168 -4.49 -20.71 10.02
C ARG A 168 -4.81 -21.12 11.45
N THR A 169 -4.08 -22.09 11.99
CA THR A 169 -4.26 -22.60 13.37
C THR A 169 -3.78 -21.64 14.45
N ALA A 170 -2.87 -20.72 14.11
CA ALA A 170 -2.35 -19.70 15.04
C ALA A 170 -3.17 -18.41 15.02
N ASN A 171 -4.01 -18.19 14.00
CA ASN A 171 -4.82 -16.98 13.88
C ASN A 171 -6.16 -17.13 14.60
N ILE A 172 -6.15 -16.84 15.91
CA ILE A 172 -7.32 -16.90 16.79
C ILE A 172 -8.52 -16.07 16.26
N PRO A 173 -8.35 -14.80 15.81
CA PRO A 173 -9.44 -14.05 15.19
C PRO A 173 -10.10 -14.79 14.02
N ARG A 174 -9.31 -15.38 13.12
CA ARG A 174 -9.85 -16.13 11.98
C ARG A 174 -10.56 -17.40 12.41
N LEU A 175 -10.01 -18.16 13.37
CA LEU A 175 -10.66 -19.35 13.90
C LEU A 175 -12.02 -19.02 14.53
N PHE A 176 -12.11 -17.91 15.25
CA PHE A 176 -13.37 -17.41 15.80
C PHE A 176 -14.37 -17.06 14.69
N MET A 177 -13.93 -16.34 13.66
CA MET A 177 -14.78 -16.01 12.50
C MET A 177 -15.26 -17.26 11.77
N ASP A 178 -14.37 -18.22 11.51
CA ASP A 178 -14.68 -19.52 10.88
C ASP A 178 -15.72 -20.31 11.71
N HIS A 179 -15.60 -20.30 13.05
CA HIS A 179 -16.56 -20.95 13.95
C HIS A 179 -17.99 -20.41 13.79
N PHE A 180 -18.15 -19.10 13.62
CA PHE A 180 -19.44 -18.45 13.34
C PHE A 180 -19.77 -18.41 11.84
N ASN A 181 -19.12 -19.25 11.01
CA ASN A 181 -19.24 -19.30 9.56
C ASN A 181 -18.93 -17.95 8.87
N SER A 182 -18.43 -16.96 9.58
CA SER A 182 -18.16 -15.60 9.12
C SER A 182 -16.69 -15.41 8.70
N GLY A 183 -16.00 -16.51 8.39
CA GLY A 183 -14.61 -16.52 7.97
C GLY A 183 -14.33 -15.64 6.74
N PRO A 184 -13.09 -15.12 6.60
CA PRO A 184 -12.59 -14.48 5.38
C PRO A 184 -12.87 -15.33 4.13
N ARG A 185 -13.53 -14.76 3.13
CA ARG A 185 -13.75 -15.36 1.79
C ARG A 185 -13.43 -14.31 0.73
N GLY A 186 -13.06 -14.77 -0.46
CA GLY A 186 -12.72 -13.91 -1.59
C GLY A 186 -11.43 -13.11 -1.40
N SER A 187 -11.02 -12.40 -2.46
CA SER A 187 -9.81 -11.59 -2.51
C SER A 187 -10.06 -10.09 -2.38
N GLU A 188 -11.32 -9.66 -2.52
CA GLU A 188 -11.74 -8.26 -2.61
C GLU A 188 -11.44 -7.41 -1.37
N VAL A 189 -11.83 -7.89 -0.18
CA VAL A 189 -11.63 -7.13 1.06
C VAL A 189 -10.13 -6.87 1.29
N PRO A 190 -9.24 -7.87 1.15
CA PRO A 190 -7.81 -7.64 1.15
C PRO A 190 -7.32 -6.67 0.07
N GLU A 191 -7.82 -6.78 -1.16
CA GLU A 191 -7.44 -5.89 -2.26
C GLU A 191 -7.83 -4.43 -1.96
N ALA A 192 -9.04 -4.20 -1.48
CA ALA A 192 -9.49 -2.87 -1.07
C ALA A 192 -8.66 -2.32 0.10
N LEU A 193 -8.33 -3.15 1.09
CA LEU A 193 -7.47 -2.77 2.22
C LEU A 193 -6.04 -2.46 1.76
N LEU A 194 -5.51 -3.22 0.80
CA LEU A 194 -4.19 -3.01 0.22
C LEU A 194 -4.16 -1.71 -0.59
N GLY A 195 -5.16 -1.47 -1.45
CA GLY A 195 -5.31 -0.23 -2.18
C GLY A 195 -5.36 0.99 -1.27
N LEU A 196 -6.10 0.90 -0.16
CA LEU A 196 -6.14 1.94 0.88
C LEU A 196 -4.75 2.18 1.50
N CYS A 197 -4.02 1.10 1.82
CA CYS A 197 -2.66 1.19 2.34
C CYS A 197 -1.72 1.90 1.36
N ILE A 198 -1.77 1.51 0.07
CA ILE A 198 -0.97 2.09 -1.01
C ILE A 198 -1.22 3.59 -1.12
N VAL A 199 -2.49 4.00 -1.20
CA VAL A 199 -2.88 5.41 -1.35
C VAL A 199 -2.44 6.22 -0.13
N ILE A 200 -2.79 5.79 1.08
CA ILE A 200 -2.42 6.53 2.30
C ILE A 200 -0.90 6.65 2.42
N TYR A 201 -0.16 5.56 2.18
CA TYR A 201 1.31 5.56 2.27
C TYR A 201 1.94 6.52 1.25
N THR A 202 1.61 6.36 -0.03
CA THR A 202 2.24 7.11 -1.12
C THR A 202 1.89 8.60 -1.09
N PHE A 203 0.63 8.96 -0.84
CA PHE A 203 0.22 10.37 -0.76
C PHE A 203 0.76 11.06 0.49
N SER A 204 0.76 10.40 1.65
CA SER A 204 1.37 10.96 2.87
C SER A 204 2.86 11.21 2.68
N ASN A 205 3.55 10.31 1.98
CA ASN A 205 4.96 10.44 1.68
C ASN A 205 5.25 11.51 0.62
N LEU A 206 4.42 11.63 -0.41
CA LEU A 206 4.50 12.73 -1.38
C LEU A 206 4.35 14.10 -0.70
N ARG A 207 3.40 14.23 0.23
CA ARG A 207 3.23 15.47 1.02
C ARG A 207 4.47 15.79 1.84
N GLN A 208 5.05 14.80 2.51
CA GLN A 208 6.29 14.96 3.28
C GLN A 208 7.47 15.32 2.38
N ALA A 209 7.64 14.64 1.24
CA ALA A 209 8.69 14.91 0.26
C ALA A 209 8.62 16.35 -0.28
N ARG A 210 7.42 16.84 -0.59
CA ARG A 210 7.18 18.23 -1.00
C ARG A 210 7.58 19.22 0.11
N ASN A 211 7.25 18.93 1.36
CA ASN A 211 7.65 19.78 2.49
C ASN A 211 9.17 19.87 2.65
N PHE A 212 9.88 18.74 2.57
CA PHE A 212 11.34 18.73 2.63
C PHE A 212 11.99 19.46 1.46
N SER A 213 11.47 19.27 0.24
CA SER A 213 11.95 19.97 -0.95
C SER A 213 11.78 21.49 -0.82
N ARG A 214 10.66 21.96 -0.24
CA ARG A 214 10.42 23.38 0.06
C ARG A 214 11.44 23.94 1.07
N LEU A 215 11.67 23.24 2.18
CA LEU A 215 12.64 23.65 3.20
C LEU A 215 14.08 23.70 2.66
N THR A 216 14.41 22.81 1.72
CA THR A 216 15.73 22.80 1.07
C THR A 216 15.92 23.98 0.11
N ARG A 217 14.86 24.41 -0.58
CA ARG A 217 14.90 25.52 -1.56
C ARG A 217 14.79 26.91 -0.94
N CYS A 218 14.09 27.02 0.19
CA CYS A 218 13.95 28.25 0.95
C CYS A 218 14.36 27.95 2.39
N PRO A 219 15.68 27.81 2.67
CA PRO A 219 16.14 27.85 4.04
C PRO A 219 15.71 29.21 4.57
N ALA A 220 14.78 29.23 5.53
CA ALA A 220 14.34 30.49 6.13
C ALA A 220 15.57 31.32 6.50
N LYS A 221 15.55 32.62 6.17
CA LYS A 221 16.48 33.60 6.74
C LYS A 221 16.37 33.52 8.27
N THR A 222 17.20 32.70 8.89
CA THR A 222 17.37 32.61 10.35
C THR A 222 18.89 32.57 10.55
N ALA A 223 19.58 33.58 11.08
CA ALA A 223 19.17 34.67 11.95
C ALA A 223 19.76 36.00 11.46
N ASP A 224 19.00 37.09 11.64
CA ASP A 224 19.55 38.44 11.63
C ASP A 224 20.44 38.61 12.88
N PRO A 225 21.76 38.86 12.75
CA PRO A 225 22.67 39.01 13.88
C PRO A 225 22.34 40.21 14.78
N THR A 226 21.43 41.11 14.33
CA THR A 226 21.10 42.35 15.02
C THR A 226 20.38 42.13 16.37
N ASN A 227 19.64 41.02 16.54
CA ASN A 227 18.94 40.74 17.81
C ASN A 227 19.80 40.03 18.88
N GLN A 228 21.03 39.59 18.56
CA GLN A 228 21.95 39.04 19.57
C GLN A 228 22.84 40.11 20.22
N ALA A 229 22.98 41.30 19.62
CA ALA A 229 23.73 42.41 20.20
C ALA A 229 22.95 43.08 21.34
N ILE A 230 21.64 43.28 21.17
CA ILE A 230 20.79 43.98 22.15
C ILE A 230 20.66 43.20 23.46
N ALA A 231 20.71 41.87 23.43
CA ALA A 231 20.64 41.04 24.64
C ALA A 231 21.97 40.94 25.42
N LYS A 232 23.09 41.40 24.84
CA LYS A 232 24.41 41.42 25.52
C LYS A 232 24.76 42.79 26.13
N GLU A 233 24.09 43.87 25.72
CA GLU A 233 24.28 45.20 26.33
C GLU A 233 23.36 45.46 27.52
N SER A 234 22.38 44.59 27.78
CA SER A 234 21.42 44.73 28.88
C SER A 234 21.65 43.75 30.05
N ALA A 235 22.86 43.22 30.20
CA ALA A 235 23.26 42.32 31.30
C ALA A 235 24.49 42.85 32.05
#